data_AF-A0A624F7Q5-F1
#
_entry.id   AF-A0A624F7Q5-F1
#
_cell.length_a   1.000
_cell.length_b   1.000
_cell.length_c   1.000
_cell.angle_alpha   90.00
_cell.angle_beta   90.00
_cell.angle_gamma   90.00
#
_symmetry.space_group_name_H-M   'P 1'
#
loop_
_entity.id
_entity.type
_entity.pdbx_description
1 polymer ?
#
loop_
_entity_poly.entity_id
_entity_poly.type
_entity_poly.pdbx_seq_one_letter_code
_entity_poly.pdbx_strand_id
1 'polypeptide(L)'
;MKIGVFDSGVGGLSVLKSLYEARLFDEIIYYGDTARVPYGVKDKDTIIKFCLEALEFFEQFQIDMLIIACNTASAYALDALRAKAHFPVYGVIDAGVEATIKALHDKNKEILVIATKATIKSEEY
;
A
#
# COMPACT_ATOMS: atom_id res chain seq x y z
N MET A 1 -18.48 -0.41 -6.81
CA MET A 1 -17.08 -0.07 -7.10
C MET A 1 -16.21 -1.30 -6.92
N LYS A 2 -15.38 -1.59 -7.92
CA LYS A 2 -14.42 -2.70 -7.95
C LYS A 2 -13.03 -2.17 -7.66
N ILE A 3 -12.33 -2.76 -6.69
CA ILE A 3 -11.01 -2.27 -6.26
C ILE A 3 -9.92 -3.31 -6.40
N GLY A 4 -8.71 -2.86 -6.69
CA GLY A 4 -7.48 -3.65 -6.56
C GLY A 4 -6.85 -3.45 -5.19
N VAL A 5 -6.27 -4.51 -4.64
CA VAL A 5 -5.46 -4.46 -3.41
C VAL A 5 -4.14 -5.17 -3.68
N PHE A 6 -3.03 -4.46 -3.49
CA PHE A 6 -1.69 -4.97 -3.74
C PHE A 6 -0.86 -5.07 -2.45
N ASP A 7 -0.22 -6.22 -2.24
CA ASP A 7 0.82 -6.38 -1.21
C ASP A 7 2.02 -7.19 -1.74
N SER A 8 3.15 -7.06 -1.05
CA SER A 8 4.35 -7.86 -1.28
C SER A 8 4.17 -9.36 -0.95
N GLY A 9 3.05 -9.77 -0.36
CA GLY A 9 2.77 -11.15 -0.03
C GLY A 9 1.39 -11.33 0.63
N VAL A 10 1.37 -12.02 1.78
CA VAL A 10 0.14 -12.32 2.54
C VAL A 10 -0.15 -11.33 3.67
N GLY A 11 0.78 -10.42 3.98
CA GLY A 11 0.64 -9.47 5.10
C GLY A 11 -0.50 -8.48 4.89
N GLY A 12 -0.75 -8.11 3.63
CA GLY A 12 -1.83 -7.24 3.20
C GLY A 12 -3.23 -7.83 3.40
N LEU A 13 -3.36 -9.11 3.76
CA LEU A 13 -4.64 -9.70 4.12
C LEU A 13 -5.26 -9.03 5.36
N SER A 14 -4.44 -8.40 6.22
CA SER A 14 -4.93 -7.57 7.32
C SER A 14 -5.72 -6.35 6.83
N VAL A 15 -5.19 -5.63 5.83
CA VAL A 15 -5.88 -4.50 5.17
C VAL A 15 -7.09 -5.01 4.40
N LEU A 16 -6.96 -6.12 3.67
CA LEU A 16 -8.07 -6.72 2.93
C LEU A 16 -9.24 -7.06 3.86
N LYS A 17 -8.96 -7.64 5.04
CA LYS A 17 -9.99 -7.96 6.03
C LYS A 17 -10.79 -6.72 6.43
N SER A 18 -10.12 -5.61 6.74
CA SER A 18 -10.79 -4.36 7.09
C SER A 18 -11.62 -3.79 5.92
N LEU A 19 -11.11 -3.86 4.69
CA LEU A 19 -11.85 -3.43 3.49
C LEU A 19 -13.11 -4.29 3.25
N TYR A 20 -12.99 -5.59 3.45
CA TYR A 20 -14.09 -6.54 3.32
C TYR A 20 -15.17 -6.32 4.40
N GLU A 21 -14.75 -6.09 5.65
CA GLU A 21 -15.66 -5.80 6.77
C GLU A 21 -16.38 -4.45 6.63
N ALA A 22 -15.77 -3.47 5.95
CA ALA A 22 -16.40 -2.18 5.67
C ALA A 22 -17.61 -2.29 4.72
N ARG A 23 -17.71 -3.35 3.91
CA ARG A 23 -18.80 -3.59 2.94
C ARG A 23 -19.08 -2.41 2.00
N LEU A 24 -18.02 -1.71 1.60
CA LEU A 24 -18.10 -0.54 0.70
C LEU A 24 -17.86 -0.87 -0.78
N PHE A 25 -17.38 -2.09 -1.07
CA PHE A 25 -16.94 -2.48 -2.41
C PHE A 25 -17.69 -3.72 -2.87
N ASP A 26 -18.04 -3.75 -4.15
CA ASP A 26 -18.79 -4.86 -4.75
C ASP A 26 -17.85 -6.04 -5.07
N GLU A 27 -16.62 -5.73 -5.44
CA GLU A 27 -15.59 -6.71 -5.79
C GLU A 27 -14.21 -6.20 -5.35
N ILE A 28 -13.41 -7.10 -4.77
CA ILE A 28 -12.04 -6.80 -4.36
C ILE A 28 -11.11 -7.83 -5.00
N ILE A 29 -10.13 -7.35 -5.76
CA ILE A 29 -9.09 -8.20 -6.37
C ILE A 29 -7.80 -8.01 -5.58
N TYR A 30 -7.33 -9.09 -4.98
CA TYR A 30 -6.09 -9.09 -4.21
C TYR A 30 -4.95 -9.70 -5.02
N TYR A 31 -3.84 -8.97 -5.11
CA TYR A 31 -2.57 -9.48 -5.63
C TYR A 31 -1.52 -9.46 -4.51
N GLY A 32 -0.97 -10.63 -4.21
CA GLY A 32 0.13 -10.80 -3.27
C GLY A 32 1.37 -11.34 -3.96
N ASP A 33 2.46 -10.57 -3.95
CA ASP A 33 3.72 -10.93 -4.63
C ASP A 33 4.60 -11.92 -3.83
N THR A 34 4.03 -13.05 -3.46
CA THR A 34 4.67 -14.02 -2.55
C THR A 34 5.96 -14.61 -3.13
N ALA A 35 6.14 -14.63 -4.45
CA ALA A 35 7.34 -15.13 -5.11
C ALA A 35 8.59 -14.27 -4.84
N ARG A 36 8.42 -12.99 -4.45
CA ARG A 36 9.51 -12.01 -4.28
C ARG A 36 9.59 -11.42 -2.88
N VAL A 37 8.78 -11.89 -1.94
CA VAL A 37 8.84 -11.52 -0.52
C VAL A 37 10.25 -11.81 0.08
N PRO A 38 10.76 -11.03 1.05
CA PRO A 38 10.22 -9.77 1.55
C PRO A 38 10.73 -8.56 0.76
N TYR A 39 9.87 -7.55 0.59
CA TYR A 39 10.25 -6.26 -0.01
C TYR A 39 11.11 -5.42 0.95
N GLY A 40 10.90 -5.56 2.26
CA GLY A 40 11.54 -4.73 3.29
C GLY A 40 13.07 -4.72 3.33
N VAL A 41 13.74 -5.63 2.58
CA VAL A 41 15.20 -5.76 2.48
C VAL A 41 15.75 -5.40 1.11
N LYS A 42 14.88 -5.05 0.15
CA LYS A 42 15.27 -4.72 -1.23
C LYS A 42 15.55 -3.23 -1.37
N ASP A 43 16.25 -2.86 -2.43
CA ASP A 43 16.47 -1.47 -2.82
C ASP A 43 15.21 -0.83 -3.43
N LYS A 44 15.19 0.51 -3.45
CA LYS A 44 14.07 1.32 -3.91
C LYS A 44 13.67 0.99 -5.36
N ASP A 45 14.63 0.92 -6.27
CA ASP A 45 14.36 0.73 -7.70
C ASP A 45 13.78 -0.66 -7.97
N THR A 46 14.30 -1.68 -7.30
CA THR A 46 13.73 -3.04 -7.35
C THR A 46 12.29 -3.07 -6.85
N ILE A 47 11.99 -2.38 -5.74
CA ILE A 47 10.62 -2.31 -5.20
C ILE A 47 9.68 -1.61 -6.18
N ILE A 48 10.09 -0.45 -6.73
CA ILE A 48 9.31 0.28 -7.73
C ILE A 48 9.02 -0.60 -8.94
N LYS A 49 10.04 -1.29 -9.47
CA LYS A 49 9.88 -2.21 -10.60
C LYS A 49 8.82 -3.27 -10.33
N PHE A 50 8.90 -3.96 -9.19
CA PHE A 50 7.92 -5.01 -8.90
C PHE A 50 6.50 -4.47 -8.70
N CYS A 51 6.37 -3.26 -8.13
CA CYS A 51 5.07 -2.61 -8.00
C CYS A 51 4.47 -2.23 -9.36
N LEU A 52 5.29 -1.76 -10.31
CA LEU A 52 4.83 -1.47 -11.67
C LEU A 52 4.42 -2.74 -12.43
N GLU A 53 5.14 -3.85 -12.26
CA GLU A 53 4.72 -5.15 -12.81
C GLU A 53 3.42 -5.64 -12.16
N ALA A 54 3.22 -5.38 -10.86
CA ALA A 54 1.95 -5.69 -10.21
C ALA A 54 0.80 -4.79 -10.71
N LEU A 55 1.08 -3.55 -11.14
CA LEU A 55 0.09 -2.68 -11.76
C LEU A 55 -0.41 -3.27 -13.09
N GLU A 56 0.48 -3.85 -13.90
CA GLU A 56 0.13 -4.53 -15.16
C GLU A 56 -0.85 -5.69 -14.95
N PHE A 57 -0.72 -6.43 -13.83
CA PHE A 57 -1.68 -7.48 -13.48
C PHE A 57 -3.12 -6.93 -13.36
N PHE A 58 -3.29 -5.71 -12.85
CA PHE A 58 -4.61 -5.11 -12.64
C PHE A 58 -5.29 -4.61 -13.92
N GLU A 59 -4.55 -4.40 -15.02
CA GLU A 59 -5.07 -3.81 -16.26
C GLU A 59 -6.24 -4.61 -16.85
N GLN A 60 -6.18 -5.93 -16.76
CA GLN A 60 -7.22 -6.83 -17.30
C GLN A 60 -8.55 -6.81 -16.52
N PHE A 61 -8.56 -6.26 -15.31
CA PHE A 61 -9.69 -6.40 -14.39
C PHE A 61 -10.61 -5.18 -14.33
N GLN A 62 -10.23 -4.08 -14.99
CA GLN A 62 -11.00 -2.82 -15.01
C GLN A 62 -11.39 -2.35 -13.61
N ILE A 63 -10.39 -2.21 -12.71
CA ILE A 63 -10.61 -1.69 -11.36
C ILE A 63 -10.83 -0.17 -11.37
N ASP A 64 -11.65 0.31 -10.43
CA ASP A 64 -11.96 1.74 -10.27
C ASP A 64 -10.86 2.48 -9.47
N MET A 65 -10.11 1.76 -8.63
CA MET A 65 -8.98 2.29 -7.84
C MET A 65 -8.10 1.15 -7.32
N LEU A 66 -6.87 1.50 -6.93
CA LEU A 66 -5.89 0.58 -6.35
C LEU A 66 -5.47 1.00 -4.94
N ILE A 67 -5.43 0.04 -4.02
CA ILE A 67 -4.95 0.20 -2.65
C ILE A 67 -3.64 -0.57 -2.49
N ILE A 68 -2.59 0.11 -2.07
CA ILE A 68 -1.28 -0.47 -1.75
C ILE A 68 -1.26 -0.83 -0.27
N ALA A 69 -1.55 -2.09 0.04
CA ALA A 69 -1.61 -2.62 1.40
C ALA A 69 -0.23 -2.83 2.06
N CYS A 70 0.85 -2.82 1.28
CA CYS A 70 2.21 -2.94 1.79
C CYS A 70 2.77 -1.57 2.20
N ASN A 71 3.19 -1.40 3.46
CA ASN A 71 3.88 -0.18 3.91
C ASN A 71 5.18 0.09 3.13
N THR A 72 5.92 -0.96 2.76
CA THR A 72 7.16 -0.81 1.99
C THR A 72 6.91 -0.41 0.54
N ALA A 73 5.88 -0.95 -0.11
CA ALA A 73 5.51 -0.49 -1.45
C ALA A 73 4.93 0.93 -1.40
N SER A 74 4.11 1.25 -0.39
CA SER A 74 3.58 2.60 -0.19
C SER A 74 4.70 3.62 -0.01
N ALA A 75 5.75 3.28 0.74
CA ALA A 75 6.89 4.16 0.98
C ALA A 75 7.71 4.49 -0.28
N TYR A 76 7.92 3.53 -1.19
CA TYR A 76 8.85 3.74 -2.32
C TYR A 76 8.22 3.85 -3.69
N ALA A 77 7.04 3.28 -3.89
CA ALA A 77 6.46 3.12 -5.21
C ALA A 77 5.16 3.90 -5.43
N LEU A 78 4.60 4.55 -4.40
CA LEU A 78 3.29 5.20 -4.50
C LEU A 78 3.24 6.27 -5.60
N ASP A 79 4.25 7.14 -5.69
CA ASP A 79 4.30 8.18 -6.72
C ASP A 79 4.50 7.60 -8.13
N ALA A 80 5.36 6.59 -8.26
CA ALA A 80 5.57 5.91 -9.55
C ALA A 80 4.29 5.22 -10.04
N LEU A 81 3.55 4.59 -9.12
CA LEU A 81 2.26 3.98 -9.40
C LEU A 81 1.21 5.02 -9.79
N ARG A 82 1.11 6.13 -9.04
CA ARG A 82 0.19 7.25 -9.36
C ARG A 82 0.49 7.86 -10.73
N ALA A 83 1.76 7.98 -11.10
CA ALA A 83 2.17 8.51 -12.39
C ALA A 83 1.81 7.58 -13.58
N LYS A 84 1.72 6.27 -13.34
CA LYS A 84 1.46 5.27 -14.39
C LYS A 84 0.00 4.84 -14.48
N ALA A 85 -0.71 4.80 -13.35
CA ALA A 85 -2.08 4.34 -13.28
C ALA A 85 -3.07 5.34 -13.89
N HIS A 86 -4.12 4.82 -14.53
CA HIS A 86 -5.24 5.62 -15.06
C HIS A 86 -6.37 5.82 -14.05
N PHE A 87 -6.23 5.25 -12.84
CA PHE A 87 -7.17 5.32 -11.73
C PHE A 87 -6.46 5.79 -10.45
N PRO A 88 -7.21 6.23 -9.43
CA PRO A 88 -6.62 6.62 -8.15
C PRO A 88 -5.85 5.49 -7.47
N VAL A 89 -4.68 5.82 -6.91
CA VAL A 89 -3.84 4.90 -6.13
C VAL A 89 -3.63 5.46 -4.72
N TYR A 90 -3.95 4.66 -3.71
CA TYR A 90 -3.84 5.01 -2.29
C TYR A 90 -2.85 4.10 -1.57
N GLY A 91 -1.99 4.69 -0.74
CA GLY A 91 -1.07 3.96 0.14
C GLY A 91 -1.58 3.89 1.57
N VAL A 92 -1.06 2.93 2.35
CA VAL A 92 -1.43 2.76 3.77
C VAL A 92 -0.73 3.73 4.72
N ILE A 93 0.36 4.39 4.31
CA ILE A 93 1.09 5.36 5.14
C ILE A 93 0.22 6.59 5.42
N ASP A 94 -0.23 7.29 4.37
CA ASP A 94 -1.10 8.48 4.47
C ASP A 94 -2.32 8.21 5.38
N ALA A 95 -2.98 7.07 5.19
CA ALA A 95 -4.14 6.69 5.99
C ALA A 95 -3.81 6.52 7.48
N GLY A 96 -2.66 5.90 7.80
CA GLY A 96 -2.18 5.74 9.17
C GLY A 96 -1.78 7.06 9.82
N VAL A 97 -1.12 7.95 9.07
CA VAL A 97 -0.74 9.29 9.52
C VAL A 97 -1.99 10.13 9.80
N GLU A 98 -2.94 10.17 8.87
CA GLU A 98 -4.20 10.91 9.06
C GLU A 98 -5.01 10.41 10.26
N ALA A 99 -5.13 9.09 10.42
CA ALA A 99 -5.85 8.51 11.55
C ALA A 99 -5.18 8.88 12.88
N THR A 100 -3.84 8.83 12.92
CA THR A 100 -3.05 9.24 14.09
C THR A 100 -3.28 10.72 14.43
N ILE A 101 -3.19 11.62 13.45
CA ILE A 101 -3.43 13.06 13.65
C ILE A 101 -4.83 13.32 14.17
N LYS A 102 -5.86 12.64 13.63
CA LYS A 102 -7.25 12.79 14.08
C LYS A 102 -7.48 12.28 15.51
N ALA A 103 -6.74 11.25 15.92
CA ALA A 103 -6.87 10.65 17.26
C ALA A 103 -6.05 11.40 18.34
N LEU A 104 -5.01 12.14 17.97
CA LEU A 104 -4.15 12.86 18.90
C LEU A 104 -4.72 14.24 19.25
N HIS A 105 -5.02 14.44 20.53
CA HIS A 105 -5.39 15.76 21.06
C HIS A 105 -4.18 16.64 21.35
N ASP A 106 -3.06 16.04 21.75
CA ASP A 106 -1.80 16.73 22.02
C ASP A 106 -0.86 16.58 20.81
N LYS A 107 -0.55 17.71 20.18
CA LYS A 107 0.32 17.77 18.99
C LYS A 107 1.81 17.64 19.32
N ASN A 108 2.19 17.67 20.61
CA ASN A 108 3.58 17.52 21.05
C ASN A 108 3.92 16.08 21.50
N LYS A 109 2.99 15.13 21.34
CA LYS A 109 3.23 13.74 21.70
C LYS A 109 4.32 13.13 20.80
N GLU A 110 5.23 12.40 21.43
CA GLU A 110 6.18 11.56 20.72
C GLU A 110 5.45 10.35 20.12
N ILE A 111 5.71 10.07 18.83
CA ILE A 111 5.10 8.97 18.08
C ILE A 111 6.20 7.98 17.71
N LEU A 112 6.03 6.72 18.09
CA LEU A 112 6.91 5.62 17.66
C LEU A 112 6.31 4.92 16.44
N VAL A 113 7.08 4.87 15.35
CA VAL A 113 6.76 4.05 14.17
C VAL A 113 7.72 2.87 14.11
N ILE A 114 7.18 1.66 13.98
CA ILE A 114 7.94 0.42 13.80
C ILE A 114 7.61 -0.13 12.43
N ALA A 115 8.61 -0.26 11.57
CA ALA A 115 8.43 -0.73 10.20
C ALA A 115 9.66 -1.49 9.68
N THR A 116 9.58 -1.98 8.44
CA THR A 116 10.72 -2.63 7.78
C THR A 116 11.87 -1.64 7.56
N LYS A 117 13.08 -2.15 7.33
CA LYS A 117 14.26 -1.31 7.03
C LYS A 117 14.02 -0.39 5.84
N ALA A 118 13.39 -0.90 4.77
CA ALA A 118 13.03 -0.13 3.59
C ALA A 118 12.09 1.04 3.93
N THR A 119 11.02 0.79 4.69
CA THR A 119 10.07 1.82 5.11
C THR A 119 10.73 2.87 6.00
N ILE A 120 11.53 2.48 7.00
CA ILE A 120 12.21 3.47 7.86
C ILE A 120 13.22 4.31 7.07
N LYS A 121 13.98 3.71 6.16
CA LYS A 121 14.95 4.43 5.31
C LYS A 121 14.31 5.37 4.30
N SER A 122 13.01 5.22 4.04
CA SER A 122 12.30 6.08 3.09
C SER A 122 11.99 7.45 3.65
N GLU A 123 11.94 7.58 5.00
CA GLU A 123 11.56 8.82 5.69
C GLU A 123 10.14 9.34 5.34
N GLU A 124 9.26 8.47 4.82
CA GLU A 124 7.89 8.84 4.44
C GLU A 124 6.87 8.91 5.59
N TYR A 125 7.23 8.47 6.79
CA TYR A 125 6.39 8.54 7.99
C TYR A 125 6.66 9.80 8.81
#